data_AF-B9U0Q9-F1
#
_entry.id   AF-B9U0Q9-F1
#
_cell.length_a   1.000
_cell.length_b   1.000
_cell.length_c   1.000
_cell.angle_alpha   90.00
_cell.angle_beta   90.00
_cell.angle_gamma   90.00
#
_symmetry.space_group_name_H-M   'P 1'
#
loop_
_entity.id
_entity.type
_entity.pdbx_description
1 polymer ?
#
loop_
_entity_poly.entity_id
_entity_poly.type
_entity_poly.pdbx_seq_one_letter_code
_entity_poly.pdbx_strand_id
1 'polypeptide(L)'
;EHLLFMGTKTHPSENAYQQYLSSHNGHSNAWTAMTSTNYYFDVSPDALEGALDRFSGFFSEPLFNEDCTEREIKAVDSEHKKNLQNDVWRFYQLEKHLSKPGHPYGKFGTGNYESLWSIPKEAGRDPRRQLIEWWEKEYCARRMKLAVAGKEDVDTLEEWVREKFENVPVRTEGKPEVGRDGVRVVFDESPYG
;
A
#
# COMPACT_ATOMS: atom_id res chain seq x y z
N GLU A 1 3.06 -2.54 -0.17
CA GLU A 1 2.08 -2.74 0.92
C GLU A 1 2.73 -3.54 2.06
N HIS A 2 3.03 -4.81 1.86
CA HIS A 2 3.72 -5.68 2.84
C HIS A 2 4.90 -5.04 3.59
N LEU A 3 5.85 -4.42 2.87
CA LEU A 3 7.06 -3.88 3.47
C LEU A 3 6.85 -2.69 4.42
N LEU A 4 5.68 -2.03 4.41
CA LEU A 4 5.39 -0.96 5.37
C LEU A 4 5.18 -1.50 6.79
N PHE A 5 4.82 -2.77 6.93
CA PHE A 5 4.69 -3.42 8.23
C PHE A 5 6.05 -3.78 8.86
N MET A 6 7.14 -3.71 8.10
CA MET A 6 8.47 -4.22 8.49
C MET A 6 9.34 -3.15 9.19
N GLY A 7 8.72 -2.34 10.03
CA GLY A 7 9.40 -1.34 10.87
C GLY A 7 9.53 0.05 10.25
N THR A 8 9.59 1.04 11.15
CA THR A 8 9.74 2.48 10.88
C THR A 8 10.97 3.01 11.63
N LYS A 9 11.43 4.23 11.37
CA LYS A 9 12.60 4.75 12.10
C LYS A 9 12.34 4.87 13.61
N THR A 10 11.15 5.34 14.01
CA THR A 10 10.71 5.42 15.42
C THR A 10 10.46 4.04 16.05
N HIS A 11 9.98 3.07 15.26
CA HIS A 11 9.69 1.71 15.72
C HIS A 11 10.41 0.68 14.83
N PRO A 12 11.74 0.48 15.00
CA PRO A 12 12.58 -0.21 14.02
C PRO A 12 12.48 -1.73 14.04
N SER A 13 11.90 -2.31 15.09
CA SER A 13 11.67 -3.75 15.14
C SER A 13 10.61 -4.13 14.11
N GLU A 14 10.92 -5.12 13.25
CA GLU A 14 10.06 -5.55 12.13
C GLU A 14 8.63 -5.90 12.55
N ASN A 15 8.44 -6.38 13.78
CA ASN A 15 7.13 -6.77 14.29
C ASN A 15 6.61 -5.82 15.38
N ALA A 16 7.21 -4.64 15.57
CA ALA A 16 6.81 -3.68 16.61
C ALA A 16 5.31 -3.34 16.53
N TYR A 17 4.80 -3.10 15.31
CA TYR A 17 3.40 -2.78 15.08
C TYR A 17 2.49 -3.98 15.40
N GLN A 18 2.80 -5.15 14.85
CA GLN A 18 2.01 -6.35 15.08
C GLN A 18 2.01 -6.78 16.54
N GLN A 19 3.15 -6.68 17.24
CA GLN A 19 3.26 -6.97 18.67
C GLN A 19 2.43 -6.01 19.51
N TYR A 20 2.47 -4.71 19.20
CA TYR A 20 1.66 -3.72 19.89
C TYR A 20 0.16 -4.03 19.75
N LEU A 21 -0.32 -4.30 18.54
CA LEU A 21 -1.73 -4.64 18.34
C LEU A 21 -2.10 -5.94 19.05
N SER A 22 -1.30 -6.99 18.89
CA SER A 22 -1.56 -8.30 19.51
C SER A 22 -1.59 -8.24 21.04
N SER A 23 -0.76 -7.38 21.66
CA SER A 23 -0.74 -7.18 23.11
C SER A 23 -1.91 -6.34 23.64
N HIS A 24 -2.65 -5.66 22.75
CA HIS A 24 -3.76 -4.77 23.09
C HIS A 24 -5.07 -5.19 22.39
N ASN A 25 -5.27 -6.49 22.18
CA ASN A 25 -6.46 -7.09 21.54
C ASN A 25 -6.83 -6.46 20.19
N GLY A 26 -5.81 -6.10 19.41
CA GLY A 26 -5.95 -5.49 18.10
C GLY A 26 -5.49 -6.40 16.97
N HIS A 27 -5.92 -6.05 15.77
CA HIS A 27 -5.52 -6.67 14.54
C HIS A 27 -5.29 -5.62 13.45
N SER A 28 -4.49 -5.94 12.43
CA SER A 28 -4.28 -5.09 11.27
C SER A 28 -4.24 -5.91 9.99
N ASN A 29 -4.65 -5.28 8.90
CA ASN A 29 -4.45 -5.83 7.58
C ASN A 29 -4.39 -4.70 6.54
N ALA A 30 -4.08 -5.06 5.30
CA ALA A 30 -4.08 -4.15 4.17
C ALA A 30 -4.44 -4.91 2.90
N TRP A 31 -4.80 -4.15 1.86
CA TRP A 31 -5.00 -4.70 0.52
C TRP A 31 -4.67 -3.65 -0.53
N THR A 32 -4.25 -4.13 -1.70
CA THR A 32 -3.99 -3.29 -2.87
C THR A 32 -5.01 -3.62 -3.98
N ALA A 33 -5.80 -2.62 -4.35
CA ALA A 33 -6.67 -2.67 -5.52
C ALA A 33 -6.04 -1.92 -6.70
N MET A 34 -6.78 -1.81 -7.80
CA MET A 34 -6.31 -1.21 -9.05
C MET A 34 -5.90 0.27 -8.93
N THR A 35 -6.53 1.02 -8.03
CA THR A 35 -6.36 2.48 -7.91
C THR A 35 -6.08 2.94 -6.48
N SER A 36 -5.99 2.02 -5.52
CA SER A 36 -5.80 2.36 -4.11
C SER A 36 -5.11 1.23 -3.35
N THR A 37 -4.38 1.62 -2.32
CA THR A 37 -3.93 0.71 -1.26
C THR A 37 -4.59 1.16 0.03
N ASN A 38 -5.20 0.23 0.75
CA ASN A 38 -5.88 0.49 2.00
C ASN A 38 -5.17 -0.24 3.13
N TYR A 39 -4.89 0.48 4.21
CA TYR A 39 -4.34 -0.06 5.45
C TYR A 39 -5.31 0.25 6.57
N TYR A 40 -5.56 -0.70 7.45
CA TYR A 40 -6.49 -0.54 8.56
C TYR A 40 -6.09 -1.41 9.75
N PHE A 41 -6.55 -1.00 10.93
CA PHE A 41 -6.40 -1.75 12.16
C PHE A 41 -7.55 -1.48 13.11
N ASP A 42 -7.70 -2.37 14.08
CA ASP A 42 -8.45 -2.19 15.30
C ASP A 42 -7.54 -2.45 16.51
N VAL A 43 -7.91 -1.90 17.67
CA VAL A 43 -7.18 -2.06 18.92
C VAL A 43 -8.11 -1.76 20.09
N SER A 44 -7.76 -2.23 21.30
CA SER A 44 -8.46 -1.82 22.53
C SER A 44 -8.46 -0.29 22.65
N PRO A 45 -9.57 0.35 23.10
CA PRO A 45 -9.71 1.80 23.10
C PRO A 45 -8.57 2.56 23.79
N ASP A 46 -8.07 2.05 24.93
CA ASP A 46 -6.97 2.66 25.69
C ASP A 46 -5.61 2.64 24.98
N ALA A 47 -5.47 1.89 23.89
CA ALA A 47 -4.24 1.72 23.13
C ALA A 47 -4.29 2.38 21.75
N LEU A 48 -5.36 3.13 21.43
CA LEU A 48 -5.54 3.76 20.13
C LEU A 48 -4.39 4.71 19.78
N GLU A 49 -3.99 5.58 20.71
CA GLU A 49 -2.95 6.58 20.45
C GLU A 49 -1.60 5.92 20.09
N GLY A 50 -1.19 4.91 20.85
CA GLY A 50 0.07 4.21 20.59
C GLY A 50 0.04 3.34 19.32
N ALA A 51 -1.15 2.88 18.91
CA ALA A 51 -1.33 2.23 17.61
C ALA A 51 -1.24 3.23 16.46
N LEU A 52 -1.86 4.41 16.60
CA LEU A 52 -1.78 5.50 15.62
C LEU A 52 -0.35 5.99 15.41
N ASP A 53 0.44 6.09 16.49
CA ASP A 53 1.85 6.49 16.46
C ASP A 53 2.71 5.55 15.60
N ARG A 54 2.53 4.24 15.78
CA ARG A 54 3.22 3.23 14.96
C ARG A 54 2.71 3.22 13.52
N PHE A 55 1.40 3.37 13.34
CA PHE A 55 0.75 3.32 12.04
C PHE A 55 1.13 4.52 11.17
N SER A 56 1.26 5.73 11.74
CA SER A 56 1.62 6.93 10.97
C SER A 56 3.02 6.83 10.36
N GLY A 57 3.95 6.16 11.06
CA GLY A 57 5.30 5.92 10.58
C GLY A 57 5.39 5.20 9.23
N PHE A 58 4.36 4.42 8.84
CA PHE A 58 4.29 3.76 7.53
C PHE A 58 4.29 4.77 6.38
N PHE A 59 3.78 5.98 6.63
CA PHE A 59 3.54 7.01 5.62
C PHE A 59 4.54 8.16 5.67
N SER A 60 5.42 8.19 6.68
CA SER A 60 6.44 9.22 6.86
C SER A 60 7.86 8.67 6.87
N GLU A 61 8.10 7.48 7.41
CA GLU A 61 9.47 6.97 7.65
C GLU A 61 9.61 5.42 7.69
N PRO A 62 9.09 4.68 6.70
CA PRO A 62 9.34 3.25 6.59
C PRO A 62 10.82 2.95 6.35
N LEU A 63 11.33 1.85 6.93
CA LEU A 63 12.75 1.47 6.79
C LEU A 63 13.09 0.81 5.45
N PHE A 64 12.14 0.05 4.90
CA PHE A 64 12.38 -0.82 3.74
C PHE A 64 13.67 -1.63 3.90
N ASN A 65 13.80 -2.39 4.99
CA ASN A 65 15.01 -3.16 5.28
C ASN A 65 15.36 -4.10 4.12
N GLU A 66 16.65 -4.13 3.75
CA GLU A 66 17.14 -4.93 2.63
C GLU A 66 16.91 -6.43 2.87
N ASP A 67 17.21 -6.89 4.10
CA ASP A 67 17.04 -8.27 4.53
C ASP A 67 15.57 -8.76 4.51
N CYS A 68 14.60 -7.84 4.56
CA CYS A 68 13.18 -8.17 4.47
C CYS A 68 12.67 -8.25 3.03
N THR A 69 13.30 -7.55 2.09
CA THR A 69 12.73 -7.30 0.76
C THR A 69 12.50 -8.60 0.00
N GLU A 70 13.51 -9.46 -0.09
CA GLU A 70 13.38 -10.75 -0.80
C GLU A 70 12.38 -11.68 -0.11
N ARG A 71 12.40 -11.70 1.23
CA ARG A 71 11.49 -12.53 2.04
C ARG A 71 10.03 -12.15 1.83
N GLU A 72 9.73 -10.86 1.82
CA GLU A 72 8.38 -10.37 1.54
C GLU A 72 7.97 -10.62 0.08
N ILE A 73 8.89 -10.55 -0.89
CA ILE A 73 8.58 -10.95 -2.27
C ILE A 73 8.23 -12.44 -2.36
N LYS A 74 8.90 -13.31 -1.59
CA LYS A 74 8.52 -14.74 -1.50
C LYS A 74 7.14 -14.94 -0.86
N ALA A 75 6.73 -14.06 0.06
CA ALA A 75 5.38 -14.08 0.62
C ALA A 75 4.32 -13.70 -0.44
N VAL A 76 4.57 -12.63 -1.22
CA VAL A 76 3.71 -12.24 -2.35
C VAL A 76 3.61 -13.34 -3.41
N ASP A 77 4.73 -14.00 -3.72
CA ASP A 77 4.75 -15.14 -4.64
C ASP A 77 3.88 -16.31 -4.13
N SER A 78 3.89 -16.56 -2.82
CA SER A 78 3.06 -17.59 -2.20
C SER A 78 1.56 -17.23 -2.24
N GLU A 79 1.22 -15.95 -2.06
CA GLU A 79 -0.15 -15.45 -2.25
C GLU A 79 -0.61 -15.63 -3.69
N HIS A 80 0.23 -15.27 -4.67
CA HIS A 80 -0.08 -15.49 -6.07
C HIS A 80 -0.31 -16.97 -6.38
N LYS A 81 0.57 -17.85 -5.90
CA LYS A 81 0.45 -19.31 -6.07
C LYS A 81 -0.84 -19.87 -5.50
N LYS A 82 -1.27 -19.37 -4.32
CA LYS A 82 -2.57 -19.73 -3.72
C LYS A 82 -3.74 -19.36 -4.64
N ASN A 83 -3.64 -18.24 -5.35
CA ASN A 83 -4.71 -17.72 -6.20
C ASN A 83 -4.79 -18.40 -7.59
N LEU A 84 -3.76 -19.16 -8.01
CA LEU A 84 -3.72 -19.80 -9.35
C LEU A 84 -4.89 -20.75 -9.64
N GLN A 85 -5.41 -21.41 -8.60
CA GLN A 85 -6.52 -22.37 -8.69
C GLN A 85 -7.87 -21.78 -8.28
N ASN A 86 -7.94 -20.47 -8.03
CA ASN A 86 -9.18 -19.79 -7.66
C ASN A 86 -9.82 -19.18 -8.90
N ASP A 87 -11.02 -19.65 -9.26
CA ASP A 87 -11.71 -19.22 -10.48
C ASP A 87 -12.01 -17.73 -10.52
N VAL A 88 -12.31 -17.09 -9.38
CA VAL A 88 -12.53 -15.63 -9.32
C VAL A 88 -11.28 -14.89 -9.78
N TRP A 89 -10.10 -15.29 -9.29
CA TRP A 89 -8.82 -14.69 -9.68
C TRP A 89 -8.45 -14.99 -11.13
N ARG A 90 -8.75 -16.22 -11.60
CA ARG A 90 -8.50 -16.64 -12.99
C ARG A 90 -9.34 -15.82 -13.97
N PHE A 91 -10.65 -15.69 -13.71
CA PHE A 91 -11.54 -14.86 -14.53
C PHE A 91 -11.12 -13.39 -14.49
N TYR A 92 -10.76 -12.88 -13.32
CA TYR A 92 -10.31 -11.49 -13.17
C TYR A 92 -9.07 -11.20 -14.03
N GLN A 93 -8.05 -12.06 -13.99
CA GLN A 93 -6.84 -11.85 -14.80
C GLN A 93 -7.09 -12.09 -16.30
N LEU A 94 -8.00 -13.00 -16.67
CA LEU A 94 -8.41 -13.22 -18.06
C LEU A 94 -9.11 -11.99 -18.64
N GLU A 95 -10.08 -11.43 -17.92
CA GLU A 95 -10.79 -10.20 -18.32
C GLU A 95 -9.80 -9.05 -18.56
N LYS A 96 -8.86 -8.85 -17.64
CA LYS A 96 -7.80 -7.84 -17.78
C LYS A 96 -6.94 -8.07 -19.03
N HIS A 97 -6.57 -9.32 -19.30
CA HIS A 97 -5.74 -9.66 -20.46
C HIS A 97 -6.47 -9.39 -21.80
N LEU A 98 -7.79 -9.53 -21.82
CA LEU A 98 -8.64 -9.26 -22.99
C LEU A 98 -8.93 -7.76 -23.20
N SER A 99 -8.54 -6.90 -22.26
CA SER A 99 -8.70 -5.45 -22.42
C SER A 99 -7.76 -4.87 -23.48
N LYS A 100 -8.05 -3.64 -23.92
CA LYS A 100 -7.28 -2.92 -24.96
C LYS A 100 -5.75 -3.04 -24.73
N PRO A 101 -4.98 -3.52 -25.73
CA PRO A 101 -3.53 -3.60 -25.62
C PRO A 101 -2.90 -2.27 -25.23
N GLY A 102 -1.95 -2.31 -24.29
CA GLY A 102 -1.28 -1.12 -23.75
C GLY A 102 -2.07 -0.37 -22.66
N HIS A 103 -3.33 -0.73 -22.39
CA HIS A 103 -4.09 -0.11 -21.32
C HIS A 103 -3.61 -0.59 -19.93
N PRO A 104 -3.48 0.30 -18.92
CA PRO A 104 -2.99 -0.08 -17.58
C PRO A 104 -3.81 -1.16 -16.88
N TYR A 105 -5.09 -1.33 -17.24
CA TYR A 105 -5.96 -2.38 -16.70
C TYR A 105 -5.41 -3.79 -16.96
N GLY A 106 -4.72 -4.00 -18.10
CA GLY A 106 -4.15 -5.30 -18.46
C GLY A 106 -2.95 -5.75 -17.64
N LYS A 107 -2.41 -4.90 -16.75
CA LYS A 107 -1.27 -5.24 -15.89
C LYS A 107 -1.60 -6.37 -14.92
N PHE A 108 -0.62 -7.24 -14.65
CA PHE A 108 -0.66 -8.21 -13.57
C PHE A 108 -0.43 -7.50 -12.23
N GLY A 109 -1.47 -7.46 -11.39
CA GLY A 109 -1.50 -6.61 -10.19
C GLY A 109 -0.88 -7.22 -8.94
N THR A 110 -1.00 -8.55 -8.76
CA THR A 110 -0.44 -9.23 -7.58
C THR A 110 1.08 -9.20 -7.57
N GLY A 111 1.70 -9.39 -8.74
CA GLY A 111 3.11 -9.69 -8.82
C GLY A 111 3.43 -11.11 -8.35
N ASN A 112 4.64 -11.55 -8.62
CA ASN A 112 5.20 -12.83 -8.18
C ASN A 112 6.73 -12.72 -8.11
N TYR A 113 7.41 -13.81 -7.75
CA TYR A 113 8.88 -13.79 -7.62
C TYR A 113 9.56 -13.41 -8.94
N GLU A 114 9.06 -13.89 -10.07
CA GLU A 114 9.60 -13.58 -11.40
C GLU A 114 9.48 -12.09 -11.73
N SER A 115 8.30 -11.49 -11.56
CA SER A 115 8.04 -10.09 -11.93
C SER A 115 8.68 -9.09 -10.98
N LEU A 116 8.81 -9.43 -9.70
CA LEU A 116 9.29 -8.53 -8.65
C LEU A 116 10.77 -8.71 -8.32
N TRP A 117 11.36 -9.88 -8.58
CA TRP A 117 12.75 -10.18 -8.25
C TRP A 117 13.59 -10.59 -9.45
N SER A 118 13.28 -11.71 -10.10
CA SER A 118 14.13 -12.28 -11.16
C SER A 118 14.30 -11.33 -12.34
N ILE A 119 13.19 -10.91 -12.97
CA ILE A 119 13.23 -10.02 -14.16
C ILE A 119 13.90 -8.66 -13.85
N PRO A 120 13.58 -7.97 -12.73
CA PRO A 120 14.31 -6.76 -12.37
C PRO A 120 15.82 -6.97 -12.19
N LYS A 121 16.23 -8.02 -11.45
CA LYS A 121 17.66 -8.30 -11.18
C LYS A 121 18.41 -8.67 -12.45
N GLU A 122 17.83 -9.49 -13.33
CA GLU A 122 18.39 -9.83 -14.64
C GLU A 122 18.58 -8.60 -15.53
N ALA A 123 17.67 -7.62 -15.42
CA ALA A 123 17.78 -6.34 -16.11
C ALA A 123 18.72 -5.33 -15.40
N GLY A 124 19.46 -5.74 -14.38
CA GLY A 124 20.38 -4.88 -13.62
C GLY A 124 19.69 -3.82 -12.75
N ARG A 125 18.40 -4.01 -12.45
CA ARG A 125 17.62 -3.11 -11.58
C ARG A 125 17.59 -3.65 -10.15
N ASP A 126 17.56 -2.75 -9.18
CA ASP A 126 17.39 -3.11 -7.78
C ASP A 126 15.91 -2.97 -7.36
N PRO A 127 15.20 -4.09 -7.10
CA PRO A 127 13.79 -4.07 -6.68
C PRO A 127 13.52 -3.17 -5.47
N ARG A 128 14.44 -3.17 -4.49
CA ARG A 128 14.29 -2.39 -3.26
C ARG A 128 14.32 -0.90 -3.57
N ARG A 129 15.33 -0.47 -4.32
CA ARG A 129 15.43 0.92 -4.77
C ARG A 129 14.21 1.36 -5.58
N GLN A 130 13.74 0.52 -6.51
CA GLN A 130 12.54 0.84 -7.30
C GLN A 130 11.29 0.98 -6.43
N LEU A 131 11.15 0.17 -5.37
CA LEU A 131 10.07 0.30 -4.39
C LEU A 131 10.16 1.63 -3.63
N ILE A 132 11.35 2.00 -3.15
CA ILE A 132 11.57 3.26 -2.43
C ILE A 132 11.23 4.44 -3.34
N GLU A 133 11.73 4.45 -4.58
CA GLU A 133 11.45 5.48 -5.58
C GLU A 133 9.94 5.58 -5.90
N TRP A 134 9.21 4.46 -5.85
CA TRP A 134 7.76 4.42 -6.05
C TRP A 134 6.96 4.85 -4.81
N TRP A 135 7.45 4.61 -3.60
CA TRP A 135 6.82 5.07 -2.35
C TRP A 135 7.08 6.55 -2.06
N GLU A 136 8.32 7.01 -2.29
CA GLU A 136 8.57 8.39 -2.71
C GLU A 136 7.72 8.65 -3.97
N LYS A 137 7.54 9.80 -4.61
CA LYS A 137 6.50 9.93 -5.67
C LYS A 137 5.03 9.61 -5.27
N GLU A 138 4.59 8.35 -5.04
CA GLU A 138 3.17 7.98 -4.92
C GLU A 138 2.57 8.18 -3.52
N TYR A 139 3.29 7.89 -2.43
CA TYR A 139 2.77 8.06 -1.06
C TYR A 139 2.93 9.52 -0.62
N CYS A 140 1.84 10.29 -0.68
CA CYS A 140 1.80 11.67 -0.23
C CYS A 140 0.43 12.07 0.32
N ALA A 141 0.40 13.06 1.22
CA ALA A 141 -0.78 13.49 1.94
C ALA A 141 -1.95 13.87 1.02
N ARG A 142 -1.66 14.50 -0.13
CA ARG A 142 -2.66 14.93 -1.14
C ARG A 142 -3.42 13.78 -1.83
N ARG A 143 -2.97 12.54 -1.66
CA ARG A 143 -3.57 11.32 -2.22
C ARG A 143 -4.07 10.36 -1.14
N MET A 144 -3.94 10.74 0.12
CA MET A 144 -4.33 9.93 1.26
C MET A 144 -5.66 10.42 1.84
N LYS A 145 -6.38 9.48 2.45
CA LYS A 145 -7.56 9.73 3.28
C LYS A 145 -7.38 8.92 4.55
N LEU A 146 -7.69 9.53 5.68
CA LEU A 146 -7.62 8.90 6.99
C LEU A 146 -8.99 9.00 7.65
N ALA A 147 -9.40 7.92 8.31
CA ALA A 147 -10.54 7.89 9.20
C ALA A 147 -10.06 7.30 10.53
N VAL A 148 -10.38 7.96 11.63
CA VAL A 148 -10.05 7.52 12.99
C VAL A 148 -11.35 7.46 13.79
N ALA A 149 -11.54 6.36 14.52
CA ALA A 149 -12.65 6.17 15.43
C ALA A 149 -12.10 5.76 16.79
N GLY A 150 -12.45 6.51 17.83
CA GLY A 150 -12.01 6.29 19.20
C GLY A 150 -13.13 6.63 20.19
N LYS A 151 -12.87 6.42 21.48
CA LYS A 151 -13.80 6.82 22.55
C LYS A 151 -13.59 8.28 22.98
N GLU A 152 -12.49 8.86 22.55
CA GLU A 152 -12.06 10.23 22.79
C GLU A 152 -12.96 11.23 22.05
N ASP A 153 -12.98 12.48 22.52
CA ASP A 153 -13.65 13.56 21.81
C ASP A 153 -12.93 13.93 20.50
N VAL A 154 -13.66 14.63 19.63
CA VAL A 154 -13.17 14.99 18.29
C VAL A 154 -11.92 15.88 18.35
N ASP A 155 -11.83 16.77 19.34
CA ASP A 155 -10.69 17.68 19.47
C ASP A 155 -9.40 16.89 19.80
N THR A 156 -9.50 15.93 20.72
CA THR A 156 -8.41 15.01 21.06
C THR A 156 -7.99 14.16 19.86
N LEU A 157 -8.95 13.57 19.14
CA LEU A 157 -8.64 12.77 17.95
C LEU A 157 -8.00 13.62 16.83
N GLU A 158 -8.45 14.87 16.67
CA GLU A 158 -7.85 15.81 15.72
C GLU A 158 -6.40 16.15 16.09
N GLU A 159 -6.13 16.42 17.36
CA GLU A 159 -4.79 16.71 17.86
C GLU A 159 -3.83 15.56 17.56
N TRP A 160 -4.20 14.32 17.93
CA TRP A 160 -3.40 13.14 17.65
C TRP A 160 -3.15 12.93 16.15
N VAL A 161 -4.16 13.14 15.31
CA VAL A 161 -4.01 13.02 13.87
C VAL A 161 -3.04 14.08 13.33
N ARG A 162 -3.14 15.33 13.79
CA ARG A 162 -2.22 16.40 13.37
C ARG A 162 -0.79 16.07 13.75
N GLU A 163 -0.55 15.77 15.02
CA GLU A 163 0.78 15.47 15.55
C GLU A 163 1.43 14.27 14.83
N LYS A 164 0.68 13.17 14.66
CA LYS A 164 1.28 11.92 14.18
C LYS A 164 1.42 11.88 12.65
N PHE A 165 0.61 12.62 11.90
CA PHE A 165 0.61 12.62 10.43
C PHE A 165 1.14 13.92 9.79
N GLU A 166 1.56 14.93 10.56
CA GLU A 166 2.11 16.18 10.00
C GLU A 166 3.32 15.96 9.08
N ASN A 167 4.11 14.92 9.36
CA ASN A 167 5.34 14.60 8.63
C ASN A 167 5.09 13.82 7.32
N VAL A 168 3.83 13.51 6.98
CA VAL A 168 3.51 12.88 5.69
C VAL A 168 3.77 13.88 4.56
N PRO A 169 4.61 13.55 3.56
CA PRO A 169 5.02 14.52 2.56
C PRO A 169 3.84 15.00 1.72
N VAL A 170 3.75 16.32 1.50
CA VAL A 170 2.80 16.93 0.56
C VAL A 170 3.47 17.02 -0.82
N ARG A 171 2.96 16.28 -1.80
CA ARG A 171 3.48 16.31 -3.17
C ARG A 171 2.39 16.71 -4.15
N THR A 172 2.71 17.60 -5.07
CA THR A 172 1.80 18.12 -6.11
C THR A 172 2.09 17.56 -7.50
N GLU A 173 3.26 16.97 -7.70
CA GLU A 173 3.66 16.39 -8.98
C GLU A 173 2.96 15.05 -9.28
N GLY A 174 2.69 14.81 -10.56
CA GLY A 174 2.19 13.52 -11.05
C GLY A 174 0.75 13.18 -10.69
N LYS A 175 -0.06 14.12 -10.19
CA LYS A 175 -1.52 13.91 -10.13
C LYS A 175 -2.04 14.03 -11.57
N PRO A 176 -2.73 13.01 -12.12
CA PRO A 176 -3.58 13.26 -13.27
C PRO A 176 -4.53 14.39 -12.92
N GLU A 177 -4.79 15.30 -13.85
CA GLU A 177 -5.85 16.26 -13.64
C GLU A 177 -7.16 15.46 -13.42
N VAL A 178 -7.93 15.84 -12.40
CA VAL A 178 -9.18 15.16 -12.02
C VAL A 178 -10.29 16.17 -11.81
N GLY A 179 -11.55 15.75 -11.94
CA GLY A 179 -12.69 16.66 -11.82
C GLY A 179 -12.84 17.55 -13.05
N ARG A 180 -13.07 18.86 -12.86
CA ARG A 180 -13.27 19.82 -13.96
C ARG A 180 -12.02 20.02 -14.82
N ASP A 181 -10.86 19.80 -14.22
CA ASP A 181 -9.58 19.95 -14.89
C ASP A 181 -9.14 18.62 -15.52
N GLY A 182 -9.83 17.51 -15.26
CA GLY A 182 -9.44 16.20 -15.77
C GLY A 182 -9.66 16.00 -17.26
N VAL A 183 -8.73 15.30 -17.90
CA VAL A 183 -8.88 14.86 -19.29
C VAL A 183 -9.98 13.79 -19.36
N ARG A 184 -11.10 14.13 -20.00
CA ARG A 184 -12.16 13.17 -20.29
C ARG A 184 -11.63 12.20 -21.36
N VAL A 185 -11.25 11.00 -20.94
CA VAL A 185 -10.91 9.91 -21.86
C VAL A 185 -12.23 9.36 -22.41
N VAL A 186 -12.58 9.77 -23.63
CA VAL A 186 -13.68 9.17 -24.39
C VAL A 186 -13.06 8.13 -25.30
N PHE A 187 -13.58 6.90 -25.25
CA PHE A 187 -13.22 5.87 -26.21
C PHE A 187 -14.30 5.86 -27.28
N ASP A 188 -13.90 5.97 -28.56
CA ASP A 188 -14.83 5.90 -29.70
C ASP A 188 -15.45 4.50 -29.85
N GLU A 189 -14.77 3.48 -29.29
CA GLU A 189 -15.22 2.09 -29.22
C GLU A 189 -15.20 1.60 -27.77
N SER A 190 -16.01 0.59 -27.46
CA SER A 190 -16.06 -0.05 -26.15
C SER A 190 -14.64 -0.51 -25.73
N PRO A 191 -14.14 -0.12 -24.53
CA PRO A 191 -12.85 -0.61 -24.05
C PRO A 191 -12.85 -2.12 -23.72
N TYR A 192 -14.02 -2.76 -23.78
CA TYR A 192 -14.24 -4.19 -23.57
C TYR A 192 -14.31 -5.01 -24.87
N GLY A 193 -14.08 -4.37 -26.02
CA GLY A 193 -14.44 -4.95 -27.32
C GLY A 193 -15.90 -4.71 -27.64
#